data_AF-A0A0M3Q924-F1
#
_entry.id   AF-A0A0M3Q924-F1
#
_cell.length_a   1.000
_cell.length_b   1.000
_cell.length_c   1.000
_cell.angle_alpha   90.00
_cell.angle_beta   90.00
_cell.angle_gamma   90.00
#
_symmetry.space_group_name_H-M   'P 1'
#
loop_
_entity.id
_entity.type
_entity.pdbx_description
1 polymer ?
#
loop_
_entity_poly.entity_id
_entity_poly.type
_entity_poly.pdbx_seq_one_letter_code
_entity_poly.pdbx_strand_id
1 'polypeptide(L)'
;MAEADNGTGPYSRDTDGDGLSDQHEVEVIGIDPLSTDTDGDGLDDRYEDEHREDEGLDPLFAEAPRMTKKEHALEFAKGAFAGDFLPGDSIAWLSGNLSAIGAGLVPAIGWAFGTLGDLRDIIANVIQRDWVSVSFNLGGLVPYGGDAANASRKVMAFVKANPHLIAGVGALVVTHKYLPENIKTEILKKIWKSWDFHIHAGSDPKALKRLQKSGRINLDVLEEVMHGPLHVRGESVKFMSHWKQGETQLAHTLRTTSRNVSTQVRVNTDRCVQVCNSVRRDFDVVADGVAHESKVGYVALTENIRSQMNSDAYLVNRGDITAAHWHFYPSGITSQVGANKNVIALLEEKGIKYTIHLPRS
;
A
#
# COMPACT_ATOMS: atom_id res chain seq x y z
N MET A 1 -21.77 11.75 6.47
CA MET A 1 -22.15 12.67 5.35
C MET A 1 -21.81 12.09 3.99
N ALA A 2 -20.79 11.21 3.92
CA ALA A 2 -20.42 10.39 2.76
C ALA A 2 -21.31 9.15 2.53
N GLU A 3 -22.16 8.77 3.49
CA GLU A 3 -22.86 7.47 3.52
C GLU A 3 -23.74 7.21 2.28
N ALA A 4 -24.57 8.17 1.86
CA ALA A 4 -25.43 7.98 0.67
C ALA A 4 -24.65 7.85 -0.65
N ASP A 5 -23.47 8.47 -0.72
CA ASP A 5 -22.56 8.36 -1.88
C ASP A 5 -21.81 7.03 -1.88
N ASN A 6 -21.69 6.39 -0.72
CA ASN A 6 -21.04 5.08 -0.59
C ASN A 6 -22.04 3.91 -0.51
N GLY A 7 -23.32 4.17 -0.73
CA GLY A 7 -24.38 3.16 -0.63
C GLY A 7 -24.73 2.76 0.80
N THR A 8 -24.16 3.41 1.80
CA THR A 8 -24.42 3.12 3.22
C THR A 8 -25.55 3.99 3.79
N GLY A 9 -26.17 3.49 4.85
CA GLY A 9 -27.36 4.11 5.45
C GLY A 9 -26.99 5.02 6.62
N PRO A 10 -27.57 6.23 6.78
CA PRO A 10 -27.26 7.13 7.89
C PRO A 10 -27.70 6.65 9.28
N TYR A 11 -28.32 5.47 9.32
CA TYR A 11 -28.80 4.81 10.53
C TYR A 11 -27.98 3.57 10.90
N SER A 12 -27.08 3.11 10.03
CA SER A 12 -26.04 2.12 10.36
C SER A 12 -24.72 2.85 10.42
N ARG A 13 -23.94 2.63 11.48
CA ARG A 13 -22.56 3.16 11.56
C ARG A 13 -21.52 2.20 11.01
N ASP A 14 -21.96 0.96 10.76
CA ASP A 14 -21.22 -0.24 10.41
C ASP A 14 -22.25 -1.06 9.61
N THR A 15 -22.17 -1.01 8.29
CA THR A 15 -23.24 -1.43 7.39
C THR A 15 -23.18 -2.92 7.10
N ASP A 16 -21.99 -3.51 7.05
CA ASP A 16 -21.79 -4.95 6.84
C ASP A 16 -21.62 -5.75 8.14
N GLY A 17 -21.33 -5.09 9.26
CA GLY A 17 -21.32 -5.66 10.60
C GLY A 17 -20.00 -6.34 11.00
N ASP A 18 -18.89 -6.00 10.37
CA ASP A 18 -17.55 -6.53 10.69
C ASP A 18 -16.95 -5.88 11.98
N GLY A 19 -17.51 -4.74 12.39
CA GLY A 19 -17.11 -3.96 13.56
C GLY A 19 -16.15 -2.82 13.27
N LEU A 20 -15.80 -2.57 12.01
CA LEU A 20 -15.33 -1.28 11.53
C LEU A 20 -16.54 -0.38 11.27
N SER A 21 -16.35 0.92 11.41
CA SER A 21 -17.41 1.85 11.00
C SER A 21 -17.25 2.16 9.51
N ASP A 22 -18.36 2.33 8.77
CA ASP A 22 -18.36 2.75 7.36
C ASP A 22 -17.44 3.95 7.12
N GLN A 23 -17.42 4.85 8.11
CA GLN A 23 -16.57 6.03 8.09
C GLN A 23 -15.08 5.66 8.08
N HIS A 24 -14.63 4.76 8.94
CA HIS A 24 -13.24 4.30 9.01
C HIS A 24 -12.86 3.55 7.73
N GLU A 25 -13.72 2.66 7.28
CA GLU A 25 -13.50 1.87 6.07
C GLU A 25 -13.31 2.74 4.83
N VAL A 26 -14.23 3.66 4.58
CA VAL A 26 -14.17 4.55 3.40
C VAL A 26 -13.11 5.64 3.57
N GLU A 27 -13.01 6.25 4.75
CA GLU A 27 -12.29 7.51 4.93
C GLU A 27 -10.85 7.36 5.43
N VAL A 28 -10.51 6.19 6.00
CA VAL A 28 -9.18 5.90 6.56
C VAL A 28 -8.47 4.81 5.77
N ILE A 29 -9.17 3.71 5.49
CA ILE A 29 -8.57 2.52 4.89
C ILE A 29 -8.71 2.53 3.35
N GLY A 30 -9.89 2.84 2.84
CA GLY A 30 -10.27 2.79 1.43
C GLY A 30 -10.93 1.47 0.99
N ILE A 31 -11.56 0.73 1.91
CA ILE A 31 -12.21 -0.58 1.70
C ILE A 31 -13.73 -0.44 1.49
N ASP A 32 -14.44 -1.52 1.14
CA ASP A 32 -15.87 -1.49 0.81
C ASP A 32 -16.73 -1.65 2.08
N PRO A 33 -17.46 -0.61 2.54
CA PRO A 33 -18.27 -0.68 3.77
C PRO A 33 -19.53 -1.57 3.65
N LEU A 34 -19.60 -2.35 2.58
CA LEU A 34 -20.67 -3.29 2.25
C LEU A 34 -20.15 -4.73 2.22
N SER A 35 -18.88 -4.96 2.57
CA SER A 35 -18.21 -6.24 2.47
C SER A 35 -17.30 -6.46 3.68
N THR A 36 -17.66 -7.43 4.52
CA THR A 36 -16.85 -7.81 5.69
C THR A 36 -15.47 -8.38 5.35
N ASP A 37 -15.21 -8.65 4.06
CA ASP A 37 -13.97 -9.20 3.49
C ASP A 37 -13.81 -8.56 2.10
N THR A 38 -13.14 -7.41 2.04
CA THR A 38 -13.09 -6.55 0.84
C THR A 38 -12.24 -7.16 -0.27
N ASP A 39 -11.17 -7.88 0.05
CA ASP A 39 -10.28 -8.48 -0.94
C ASP A 39 -10.58 -9.96 -1.26
N GLY A 40 -11.45 -10.59 -0.46
CA GLY A 40 -12.06 -11.89 -0.71
C GLY A 40 -11.16 -13.07 -0.36
N ASP A 41 -10.20 -12.90 0.54
CA ASP A 41 -9.25 -13.94 0.92
C ASP A 41 -9.71 -14.82 2.10
N GLY A 42 -10.88 -14.52 2.67
CA GLY A 42 -11.51 -15.24 3.77
C GLY A 42 -11.19 -14.68 5.15
N LEU A 43 -10.57 -13.50 5.22
CA LEU A 43 -10.30 -12.75 6.44
C LEU A 43 -11.28 -11.59 6.58
N ASP A 44 -11.59 -11.27 7.82
CA ASP A 44 -12.46 -10.14 8.13
C ASP A 44 -11.66 -8.84 8.10
N ASP A 45 -12.19 -7.81 7.43
CA ASP A 45 -11.49 -6.53 7.19
C ASP A 45 -10.98 -5.89 8.49
N ARG A 46 -11.79 -5.96 9.56
CA ARG A 46 -11.38 -5.53 10.90
C ARG A 46 -10.16 -6.27 11.41
N TYR A 47 -10.12 -7.60 11.28
CA TYR A 47 -8.99 -8.40 11.74
C TYR A 47 -7.72 -7.97 11.02
N GLU A 48 -7.80 -7.76 9.71
CA GLU A 48 -6.65 -7.37 8.92
C GLU A 48 -6.18 -5.95 9.24
N ASP A 49 -7.10 -4.99 9.45
CA ASP A 49 -6.75 -3.63 9.88
C ASP A 49 -6.03 -3.63 11.24
N GLU A 50 -6.54 -4.40 12.21
CA GLU A 50 -5.94 -4.53 13.54
C GLU A 50 -4.53 -5.18 13.50
N HIS A 51 -4.25 -6.02 12.49
CA HIS A 51 -3.00 -6.80 12.40
C HIS A 51 -2.09 -6.39 11.22
N ARG A 52 -2.25 -5.15 10.70
CA ARG A 52 -1.39 -4.56 9.66
C ARG A 52 0.09 -4.55 10.02
N GLU A 53 0.42 -4.29 11.28
CA GLU A 53 1.82 -4.10 11.72
C GLU A 53 2.53 -5.39 12.11
N ASP A 54 1.83 -6.31 12.78
CA ASP A 54 2.41 -7.53 13.36
C ASP A 54 2.30 -8.75 12.45
N GLU A 55 1.21 -8.86 11.70
CA GLU A 55 1.01 -9.94 10.70
C GLU A 55 1.22 -9.45 9.26
N GLY A 56 1.32 -8.14 9.05
CA GLY A 56 1.60 -7.55 7.74
C GLY A 56 0.38 -7.51 6.82
N LEU A 57 -0.83 -7.70 7.36
CA LEU A 57 -2.08 -7.82 6.60
C LEU A 57 -2.55 -6.50 6.03
N ASP A 58 -3.46 -6.57 5.06
CA ASP A 58 -4.07 -5.40 4.48
C ASP A 58 -5.37 -5.75 3.73
N PRO A 59 -6.55 -5.29 4.18
CA PRO A 59 -7.85 -5.64 3.57
C PRO A 59 -8.08 -5.16 2.13
N LEU A 60 -7.07 -4.55 1.50
CA LEU A 60 -7.07 -4.22 0.08
C LEU A 60 -6.26 -5.21 -0.79
N PHE A 61 -5.61 -6.21 -0.17
CA PHE A 61 -4.59 -7.02 -0.81
C PHE A 61 -4.60 -8.47 -0.32
N ALA A 62 -5.43 -9.28 -0.98
CA ALA A 62 -5.61 -10.70 -0.70
C ALA A 62 -4.28 -11.42 -0.43
N GLU A 63 -4.22 -12.09 0.73
CA GLU A 63 -3.01 -12.76 1.16
C GLU A 63 -2.78 -14.07 0.41
N ALA A 64 -1.51 -14.36 0.16
CA ALA A 64 -1.10 -15.71 -0.21
C ALA A 64 -1.39 -16.67 0.97
N PRO A 65 -1.44 -18.00 0.75
CA PRO A 65 -1.71 -18.96 1.83
C PRO A 65 -0.82 -18.70 3.05
N ARG A 66 -1.47 -18.37 4.18
CA ARG A 66 -0.78 -17.93 5.39
C ARG A 66 0.19 -19.00 5.90
N MET A 67 1.45 -18.61 6.07
CA MET A 67 2.39 -19.40 6.86
C MET A 67 1.93 -19.39 8.33
N THR A 68 1.93 -20.56 8.96
CA THR A 68 1.79 -20.65 10.41
C THR A 68 2.99 -19.97 11.10
N LYS A 69 2.83 -19.55 12.36
CA LYS A 69 3.93 -18.99 13.17
C LYS A 69 5.16 -19.92 13.21
N LYS A 70 4.95 -21.24 13.14
CA LYS A 70 6.02 -22.24 13.08
C LYS A 70 6.74 -22.25 11.73
N GLU A 71 6.00 -22.18 10.63
CA GLU A 71 6.59 -22.10 9.29
C GLU A 71 7.37 -20.81 9.11
N HIS A 72 6.82 -19.68 9.55
CA HIS A 72 7.53 -18.40 9.55
C HIS A 72 8.84 -18.48 10.34
N ALA A 73 8.82 -19.05 11.55
CA ALA A 73 10.01 -19.23 12.37
C ALA A 73 11.04 -20.18 11.72
N LEU A 74 10.58 -21.26 11.09
CA LEU A 74 11.42 -22.19 10.36
C LEU A 74 12.08 -21.52 9.15
N GLU A 75 11.33 -20.77 8.35
CA GLU A 75 11.84 -20.04 7.20
C GLU A 75 12.87 -19.00 7.60
N PHE A 76 12.58 -18.21 8.65
CA PHE A 76 13.55 -17.28 9.21
C PHE A 76 14.83 -18.01 9.65
N ALA A 77 14.71 -19.11 10.40
CA ALA A 77 15.87 -19.86 10.88
C ALA A 77 16.70 -20.46 9.72
N LYS A 78 16.04 -20.98 8.69
CA LYS A 78 16.71 -21.41 7.44
C LYS A 78 17.51 -20.26 6.84
N GLY A 79 16.90 -19.08 6.71
CA GLY A 79 17.59 -17.90 6.23
C GLY A 79 18.80 -17.50 7.09
N ALA A 80 18.62 -17.47 8.41
CA ALA A 80 19.64 -17.00 9.35
C ALA A 80 20.83 -17.95 9.51
N PHE A 81 20.61 -19.26 9.47
CA PHE A 81 21.65 -20.26 9.75
C PHE A 81 22.17 -20.97 8.51
N ALA A 82 21.31 -21.19 7.50
CA ALA A 82 21.71 -21.85 6.26
C ALA A 82 21.89 -20.86 5.11
N GLY A 83 21.17 -19.72 5.12
CA GLY A 83 21.26 -18.70 4.09
C GLY A 83 21.20 -19.30 2.69
N ASP A 84 22.14 -18.92 1.83
CA ASP A 84 22.18 -19.32 0.42
C ASP A 84 22.40 -20.83 0.19
N PHE A 85 22.77 -21.62 1.23
CA PHE A 85 22.84 -23.08 1.13
C PHE A 85 21.46 -23.75 1.09
N LEU A 86 20.47 -23.13 1.73
CA LEU A 86 19.07 -23.55 1.69
C LEU A 86 18.23 -22.35 1.26
N PRO A 87 18.18 -22.04 -0.05
CA PRO A 87 17.43 -20.90 -0.55
C PRO A 87 15.94 -21.04 -0.21
N GLY A 88 15.35 -19.93 0.20
CA GLY A 88 13.92 -19.80 0.45
C GLY A 88 13.31 -18.73 -0.44
N ASP A 89 12.00 -18.79 -0.58
CA ASP A 89 11.19 -17.90 -1.39
C ASP A 89 10.28 -16.99 -0.54
N SER A 90 10.46 -16.97 0.78
CA SER A 90 9.65 -16.16 1.71
C SER A 90 10.38 -14.91 2.21
N ILE A 91 9.62 -13.88 2.56
CA ILE A 91 10.14 -12.68 3.25
C ILE A 91 10.78 -13.05 4.60
N ALA A 92 10.21 -14.03 5.30
CA ALA A 92 10.76 -14.58 6.54
C ALA A 92 12.19 -15.10 6.35
N TRP A 93 12.42 -15.91 5.30
CA TRP A 93 13.74 -16.41 4.94
C TRP A 93 14.71 -15.27 4.61
N LEU A 94 14.29 -14.30 3.80
CA LEU A 94 15.16 -13.17 3.45
C LEU A 94 15.54 -12.35 4.70
N SER A 95 14.59 -12.10 5.59
CA SER A 95 14.81 -11.42 6.86
C SER A 95 15.85 -12.14 7.73
N GLY A 96 15.76 -13.46 7.83
CA GLY A 96 16.77 -14.28 8.48
C GLY A 96 18.15 -14.16 7.83
N ASN A 97 18.21 -14.29 6.49
CA ASN A 97 19.45 -14.24 5.73
C ASN A 97 20.16 -12.86 5.82
N LEU A 98 19.38 -11.79 5.93
CA LEU A 98 19.90 -10.44 6.18
C LEU A 98 20.36 -10.26 7.64
N SER A 99 19.67 -10.87 8.60
CA SER A 99 20.04 -10.81 10.02
C SER A 99 21.37 -11.53 10.32
N ALA A 100 21.66 -12.63 9.62
CA ALA A 100 22.93 -13.36 9.74
C ALA A 100 24.16 -12.48 9.45
N ILE A 101 24.01 -11.49 8.57
CA ILE A 101 25.07 -10.55 8.18
C ILE A 101 25.55 -9.75 9.40
N GLY A 102 24.64 -9.30 10.27
CA GLY A 102 24.98 -8.48 11.44
C GLY A 102 25.58 -9.25 12.61
N ALA A 103 25.46 -10.58 12.62
CA ALA A 103 25.91 -11.41 13.73
C ALA A 103 27.35 -11.95 13.56
N GLY A 104 27.99 -11.72 12.41
CA GLY A 104 29.26 -12.40 12.08
C GLY A 104 29.12 -13.92 12.04
N LEU A 105 27.88 -14.42 11.92
CA LEU A 105 27.57 -15.81 11.63
C LEU A 105 28.05 -16.08 10.21
N VAL A 106 29.34 -16.35 10.07
CA VAL A 106 29.82 -17.19 8.98
C VAL A 106 28.93 -18.43 9.03
N PRO A 107 28.40 -18.94 7.90
CA PRO A 107 27.87 -20.29 7.86
C PRO A 107 29.03 -21.22 8.19
N ALA A 108 29.30 -21.35 9.49
CA ALA A 108 30.00 -22.46 10.01
C ALA A 108 29.11 -23.62 9.59
N ILE A 109 29.71 -24.55 8.85
CA ILE A 109 29.45 -25.98 8.93
C ILE A 109 28.78 -26.56 7.67
N GLY A 110 29.64 -27.09 6.79
CA GLY A 110 29.29 -28.25 5.97
C GLY A 110 29.44 -29.60 6.69
N TRP A 111 30.06 -29.67 7.89
CA TRP A 111 30.56 -30.94 8.49
C TRP A 111 30.05 -31.29 9.91
N ALA A 112 29.10 -30.54 10.48
CA ALA A 112 28.60 -30.66 11.86
C ALA A 112 27.06 -30.58 11.96
N PHE A 113 26.35 -30.39 10.83
CA PHE A 113 24.90 -30.55 10.77
C PHE A 113 24.59 -31.89 10.09
N GLY A 114 24.93 -32.96 10.81
CA GLY A 114 24.52 -34.30 10.47
C GLY A 114 23.09 -34.50 10.93
N THR A 115 22.14 -34.39 10.00
CA THR A 115 20.68 -34.61 10.12
C THR A 115 19.84 -33.38 10.47
N LEU A 116 18.62 -33.35 9.90
CA LEU A 116 17.52 -32.39 10.18
C LEU A 116 17.14 -32.27 11.67
N GLY A 117 17.68 -33.11 12.55
CA GLY A 117 17.45 -33.08 14.00
C GLY A 117 17.97 -31.80 14.67
N ASP A 118 19.16 -31.32 14.30
CA ASP A 118 19.76 -30.15 14.96
C ASP A 118 19.02 -28.85 14.64
N LEU A 119 18.51 -28.72 13.41
CA LEU A 119 17.67 -27.57 13.05
C LEU A 119 16.35 -27.60 13.84
N ARG A 120 15.75 -28.79 14.00
CA ARG A 120 14.56 -29.00 14.83
C ARG A 120 14.82 -28.65 16.29
N ASP A 121 16.01 -28.92 16.83
CA ASP A 121 16.38 -28.59 18.22
C ASP A 121 16.72 -27.10 18.41
N ILE A 122 17.31 -26.44 17.40
CA ILE A 122 17.39 -24.98 17.33
C ILE A 122 15.98 -24.40 17.34
N ILE A 123 15.08 -24.90 16.49
CA ILE A 123 13.68 -24.48 16.39
C ILE A 123 12.91 -24.73 17.69
N ALA A 124 13.12 -25.86 18.38
CA ALA A 124 12.44 -26.18 19.64
C ALA A 124 12.88 -25.26 20.78
N ASN A 125 14.17 -24.89 20.85
CA ASN A 125 14.67 -23.90 21.79
C ASN A 125 14.26 -22.46 21.42
N VAL A 126 14.06 -22.21 20.12
CA VAL A 126 13.61 -20.93 19.57
C VAL A 126 12.12 -20.71 19.82
N ILE A 127 11.23 -21.69 19.58
CA ILE A 127 9.77 -21.58 19.79
C ILE A 127 9.40 -21.36 21.27
N GLN A 128 10.23 -21.77 22.23
CA GLN A 128 10.00 -21.51 23.66
C GLN A 128 10.28 -20.07 24.09
N ARG A 129 10.94 -19.26 23.25
CA ARG A 129 11.13 -17.82 23.47
C ARG A 129 10.32 -17.07 22.43
N ASP A 130 9.70 -15.97 22.82
CA ASP A 130 8.69 -15.27 22.05
C ASP A 130 9.27 -14.59 20.78
N TRP A 131 9.36 -15.33 19.67
CA TRP A 131 10.17 -14.96 18.50
C TRP A 131 9.52 -13.97 17.53
N VAL A 132 8.21 -13.73 17.62
CA VAL A 132 7.54 -12.65 16.85
C VAL A 132 8.14 -11.28 17.20
N SER A 133 8.69 -11.14 18.43
CA SER A 133 9.44 -9.95 18.86
C SER A 133 10.90 -9.92 18.38
N VAL A 134 11.47 -11.07 18.00
CA VAL A 134 12.90 -11.28 17.73
C VAL A 134 13.29 -10.93 16.29
N SER A 135 12.39 -11.14 15.32
CA SER A 135 12.47 -10.57 13.96
C SER A 135 12.69 -9.05 13.97
N PHE A 136 12.26 -8.36 15.02
CA PHE A 136 12.45 -6.92 15.21
C PHE A 136 13.55 -6.53 16.23
N ASN A 137 14.09 -7.45 17.04
CA ASN A 137 14.97 -7.12 18.18
C ASN A 137 16.29 -7.90 18.30
N LEU A 138 16.71 -8.72 17.34
CA LEU A 138 18.02 -9.39 17.41
C LEU A 138 19.22 -8.43 17.25
N GLY A 139 19.60 -7.82 18.38
CA GLY A 139 20.76 -6.94 18.49
C GLY A 139 22.07 -7.69 18.26
N GLY A 140 22.77 -7.33 17.19
CA GLY A 140 24.16 -7.68 16.93
C GLY A 140 24.87 -6.50 16.23
N LEU A 141 26.05 -6.12 16.73
CA LEU A 141 26.87 -5.02 16.21
C LEU A 141 27.30 -5.27 14.76
N VAL A 142 27.05 -4.30 13.87
CA VAL A 142 27.56 -4.30 12.49
C VAL A 142 29.02 -3.81 12.45
N PRO A 143 29.99 -4.58 11.95
CA PRO A 143 31.30 -4.06 11.57
C PRO A 143 31.17 -3.31 10.22
N TYR A 144 31.26 -1.99 10.28
CA TYR A 144 31.21 -1.07 9.14
C TYR A 144 32.32 -1.38 8.12
N GLY A 145 31.99 -1.91 6.94
CA GLY A 145 32.92 -1.86 5.78
C GLY A 145 32.67 -2.84 4.64
N GLY A 146 32.31 -4.10 4.91
CA GLY A 146 32.18 -5.16 3.88
C GLY A 146 30.76 -5.67 3.61
N ASP A 147 29.84 -5.43 4.56
CA ASP A 147 28.54 -6.11 4.61
C ASP A 147 27.40 -5.39 3.87
N ALA A 148 27.58 -4.11 3.54
CA ALA A 148 26.60 -3.33 2.78
C ALA A 148 26.41 -3.84 1.33
N ALA A 149 27.53 -4.11 0.64
CA ALA A 149 27.50 -4.70 -0.70
C ALA A 149 26.93 -6.12 -0.68
N ASN A 150 27.13 -6.85 0.42
CA ASN A 150 26.60 -8.20 0.62
C ASN A 150 25.08 -8.20 0.78
N ALA A 151 24.55 -7.33 1.65
CA ALA A 151 23.12 -7.14 1.82
C ALA A 151 22.44 -6.75 0.50
N SER A 152 22.98 -5.76 -0.21
CA SER A 152 22.45 -5.34 -1.51
C SER A 152 22.42 -6.49 -2.52
N ARG A 153 23.50 -7.30 -2.61
CA ARG A 153 23.55 -8.44 -3.53
C ARG A 153 22.49 -9.50 -3.21
N LYS A 154 22.34 -9.85 -1.93
CA LYS A 154 21.34 -10.85 -1.48
C LYS A 154 19.92 -10.38 -1.76
N VAL A 155 19.60 -9.13 -1.44
CA VAL A 155 18.28 -8.55 -1.74
C VAL A 155 18.01 -8.58 -3.24
N MET A 156 18.95 -8.14 -4.07
CA MET A 156 18.74 -8.14 -5.51
C MET A 156 18.62 -9.55 -6.10
N ALA A 157 19.38 -10.53 -5.59
CA ALA A 157 19.25 -11.92 -5.99
C ALA A 157 17.86 -12.49 -5.63
N PHE A 158 17.37 -12.20 -4.43
CA PHE A 158 16.04 -12.62 -3.99
C PHE A 158 14.93 -11.96 -4.81
N VAL A 159 14.97 -10.64 -5.03
CA VAL A 159 13.98 -9.93 -5.86
C VAL A 159 13.94 -10.49 -7.28
N LYS A 160 15.10 -10.83 -7.85
CA LYS A 160 15.18 -11.45 -9.17
C LYS A 160 14.53 -12.83 -9.21
N ALA A 161 14.66 -13.62 -8.15
CA ALA A 161 14.05 -14.95 -8.05
C ALA A 161 12.54 -14.86 -7.73
N ASN A 162 12.14 -13.87 -6.94
CA ASN A 162 10.79 -13.73 -6.38
C ASN A 162 10.21 -12.33 -6.69
N PRO A 163 9.99 -11.98 -7.97
CA PRO A 163 9.57 -10.63 -8.36
C PRO A 163 8.19 -10.24 -7.81
N HIS A 164 7.33 -11.21 -7.49
CA HIS A 164 6.02 -10.99 -6.89
C HIS A 164 6.11 -10.45 -5.45
N LEU A 165 7.24 -10.65 -4.75
CA LEU A 165 7.46 -10.18 -3.38
C LEU A 165 8.15 -8.82 -3.30
N ILE A 166 8.38 -8.15 -4.44
CA ILE A 166 9.24 -6.96 -4.51
C ILE A 166 8.81 -5.83 -3.58
N ALA A 167 7.50 -5.60 -3.41
CA ALA A 167 6.97 -4.58 -2.50
C ALA A 167 7.21 -4.96 -1.02
N GLY A 168 6.97 -6.22 -0.64
CA GLY A 168 7.29 -6.74 0.70
C GLY A 168 8.79 -6.72 1.01
N VAL A 169 9.65 -6.94 0.01
CA VAL A 169 11.11 -6.77 0.15
C VAL A 169 11.46 -5.30 0.39
N GLY A 170 10.80 -4.37 -0.29
CA GLY A 170 10.93 -2.93 -0.05
C GLY A 170 10.60 -2.56 1.40
N ALA A 171 9.51 -3.09 1.95
CA ALA A 171 9.14 -2.92 3.35
C ALA A 171 10.20 -3.47 4.28
N LEU A 172 10.62 -4.73 4.08
CA LEU A 172 11.67 -5.37 4.89
C LEU A 172 12.93 -4.50 4.93
N VAL A 173 13.40 -3.99 3.80
CA VAL A 173 14.59 -3.14 3.72
C VAL A 173 14.41 -1.85 4.55
N VAL A 174 13.25 -1.19 4.47
CA VAL A 174 12.99 0.05 5.20
C VAL A 174 12.86 -0.19 6.71
N THR A 175 12.15 -1.24 7.10
CA THR A 175 11.88 -1.57 8.52
C THR A 175 13.05 -2.27 9.19
N HIS A 176 14.03 -2.77 8.42
CA HIS A 176 15.21 -3.44 8.97
C HIS A 176 15.98 -2.52 9.93
N LYS A 177 15.96 -2.86 11.22
CA LYS A 177 16.55 -2.07 12.31
C LYS A 177 18.05 -1.87 12.18
N TYR A 178 18.76 -2.89 11.68
CA TYR A 178 20.23 -2.91 11.64
C TYR A 178 20.82 -2.42 10.33
N LEU A 179 20.00 -2.16 9.30
CA LEU A 179 20.49 -1.69 8.02
C LEU A 179 20.70 -0.17 8.08
N PRO A 180 21.91 0.36 7.80
CA PRO A 180 22.12 1.81 7.81
C PRO A 180 21.25 2.52 6.76
N GLU A 181 20.81 3.75 7.05
CA GLU A 181 19.87 4.50 6.20
C GLU A 181 20.39 4.76 4.78
N ASN A 182 21.70 4.98 4.61
CA ASN A 182 22.31 5.11 3.28
C ASN A 182 22.20 3.81 2.48
N ILE A 183 22.40 2.66 3.13
CA ILE A 183 22.32 1.34 2.48
C ILE A 183 20.86 1.00 2.12
N LYS A 184 19.90 1.35 2.99
CA LYS A 184 18.47 1.23 2.66
C LYS A 184 18.16 1.97 1.36
N THR A 185 18.59 3.22 1.26
CA THR A 185 18.36 4.03 0.05
C THR A 185 19.08 3.45 -1.17
N GLU A 186 20.32 2.97 -1.05
CA GLU A 186 21.03 2.31 -2.15
C GLU A 186 20.34 1.04 -2.64
N ILE A 187 19.82 0.21 -1.73
CA ILE A 187 19.08 -1.00 -2.08
C ILE A 187 17.76 -0.64 -2.76
N LEU A 188 16.99 0.29 -2.19
CA LEU A 188 15.72 0.72 -2.76
C LEU A 188 15.88 1.33 -4.16
N LYS A 189 16.94 2.09 -4.42
CA LYS A 189 17.28 2.59 -5.77
C LYS A 189 17.55 1.48 -6.78
N LYS A 190 18.00 0.31 -6.33
CA LYS A 190 18.23 -0.85 -7.21
C LYS A 190 16.97 -1.69 -7.40
N ILE A 191 16.11 -1.76 -6.38
CA ILE A 191 14.81 -2.43 -6.46
C ILE A 191 13.88 -1.65 -7.39
N TRP A 192 13.79 -0.33 -7.19
CA TRP A 192 12.86 0.55 -7.88
C TRP A 192 13.58 1.34 -8.97
N LYS A 193 13.39 0.93 -10.23
CA LYS A 193 13.99 1.62 -11.38
C LYS A 193 13.44 3.05 -11.50
N SER A 194 12.20 3.23 -11.09
CA SER A 194 11.46 4.49 -11.03
C SER A 194 11.88 5.43 -9.91
N TRP A 195 12.83 5.04 -9.04
CA TRP A 195 13.18 5.85 -7.86
C TRP A 195 13.50 7.29 -8.23
N ASP A 196 14.42 7.50 -9.18
CA ASP A 196 14.84 8.84 -9.56
C ASP A 196 13.71 9.57 -10.32
N PHE A 197 12.85 8.88 -11.07
CA PHE A 197 11.64 9.48 -11.66
C PHE A 197 10.78 10.15 -10.59
N HIS A 198 10.46 9.44 -9.50
CA HIS A 198 9.62 9.96 -8.42
C HIS A 198 10.25 11.15 -7.69
N ILE A 199 11.58 11.15 -7.53
CA ILE A 199 12.31 12.30 -6.97
C ILE A 199 12.20 13.52 -7.89
N HIS A 200 12.45 13.36 -9.20
CA HIS A 200 12.33 14.46 -10.16
C HIS A 200 10.88 14.95 -10.32
N ALA A 201 9.91 14.07 -10.10
CA ALA A 201 8.49 14.41 -10.13
C ALA A 201 8.04 15.21 -8.90
N GLY A 202 8.86 15.30 -7.85
CA GLY A 202 8.67 16.19 -6.69
C GLY A 202 8.62 15.49 -5.33
N SER A 203 8.80 14.16 -5.30
CA SER A 203 8.93 13.41 -4.05
C SER A 203 10.33 13.56 -3.43
N ASP A 204 10.54 12.93 -2.28
CA ASP A 204 11.84 12.88 -1.61
C ASP A 204 12.13 11.49 -1.01
N PRO A 205 13.40 11.17 -0.69
CA PRO A 205 13.78 9.86 -0.19
C PRO A 205 13.08 9.42 1.09
N LYS A 206 12.72 10.37 1.97
CA LYS A 206 12.04 10.07 3.24
C LYS A 206 10.58 9.70 2.98
N ALA A 207 9.93 10.43 2.08
CA ALA A 207 8.56 10.15 1.65
C ALA A 207 8.44 8.82 0.91
N LEU A 208 9.33 8.53 -0.05
CA LEU A 208 9.34 7.25 -0.76
C LEU A 208 9.58 6.07 0.20
N LYS A 209 10.55 6.18 1.12
CA LYS A 209 10.75 5.15 2.15
C LYS A 209 9.51 4.95 3.02
N ARG A 210 8.75 6.01 3.34
CA ARG A 210 7.49 5.86 4.07
C ARG A 210 6.48 5.04 3.29
N LEU A 211 6.30 5.31 1.99
CA LEU A 211 5.39 4.49 1.15
C LEU A 211 5.74 3.00 1.19
N GLN A 212 7.04 2.70 1.16
CA GLN A 212 7.55 1.34 1.19
C GLN A 212 7.24 0.60 2.48
N LYS A 213 6.98 1.29 3.60
CA LYS A 213 6.63 0.63 4.87
C LYS A 213 5.36 -0.23 4.78
N SER A 214 4.45 0.13 3.89
CA SER A 214 3.22 -0.64 3.66
C SER A 214 3.49 -2.05 3.13
N GLY A 215 4.60 -2.25 2.41
CA GLY A 215 4.85 -3.50 1.68
C GLY A 215 3.94 -3.74 0.48
N ARG A 216 3.05 -2.77 0.16
CA ARG A 216 2.06 -2.88 -0.93
C ARG A 216 2.40 -2.02 -2.14
N ILE A 217 3.06 -0.89 -1.94
CA ILE A 217 3.32 0.08 -3.02
C ILE A 217 4.53 -0.32 -3.87
N ASN A 218 4.26 -0.70 -5.12
CA ASN A 218 5.26 -0.86 -6.17
C ASN A 218 5.49 0.48 -6.89
N LEU A 219 6.70 1.07 -6.74
CA LEU A 219 7.02 2.37 -7.33
C LEU A 219 7.10 2.34 -8.86
N ASP A 220 7.49 1.22 -9.46
CA ASP A 220 7.60 1.11 -10.92
C ASP A 220 6.20 1.07 -11.55
N VAL A 221 5.25 0.39 -10.91
CA VAL A 221 3.83 0.43 -11.31
C VAL A 221 3.24 1.82 -11.09
N LEU A 222 3.63 2.52 -10.02
CA LEU A 222 3.18 3.89 -9.78
C LEU A 222 3.65 4.84 -10.90
N GLU A 223 4.89 4.71 -11.37
CA GLU A 223 5.39 5.45 -12.54
C GLU A 223 4.59 5.11 -13.81
N GLU A 224 4.32 3.82 -14.06
CA GLU A 224 3.52 3.37 -15.21
C GLU A 224 2.13 4.03 -15.22
N VAL A 225 1.43 4.04 -14.08
CA VAL A 225 0.12 4.70 -13.93
C VAL A 225 0.22 6.22 -14.17
N MET A 226 1.30 6.85 -13.73
CA MET A 226 1.54 8.29 -13.95
C MET A 226 1.90 8.66 -15.39
N HIS A 227 2.27 7.68 -16.22
CA HIS A 227 2.44 7.84 -17.67
C HIS A 227 1.17 7.53 -18.47
N GLY A 228 0.07 7.14 -17.80
CA GLY A 228 -1.20 6.85 -18.46
C GLY A 228 -1.78 8.07 -19.20
N PRO A 229 -2.52 7.86 -20.30
CA PRO A 229 -3.00 8.92 -21.20
C PRO A 229 -3.91 9.96 -20.56
N LEU A 230 -4.64 9.59 -19.49
CA LEU A 230 -5.52 10.51 -18.78
C LEU A 230 -4.93 11.03 -17.45
N HIS A 231 -3.69 10.65 -17.14
CA HIS A 231 -3.00 11.18 -15.98
C HIS A 231 -2.65 12.66 -16.19
N VAL A 232 -3.02 13.49 -15.22
CA VAL A 232 -2.66 14.90 -15.14
C VAL A 232 -1.65 15.08 -14.02
N ARG A 233 -0.50 15.67 -14.34
CA ARG A 233 0.55 15.96 -13.34
C ARG A 233 0.01 16.89 -12.25
N GLY A 234 0.08 16.44 -11.01
CA GLY A 234 -0.23 17.23 -9.82
C GLY A 234 1.02 17.73 -9.09
N GLU A 235 0.81 18.61 -8.11
CA GLU A 235 1.84 18.96 -7.14
C GLU A 235 2.11 17.81 -6.15
N SER A 236 3.33 17.77 -5.62
CA SER A 236 3.67 16.86 -4.52
C SER A 236 3.22 17.44 -3.17
N VAL A 237 2.68 16.58 -2.32
CA VAL A 237 1.93 16.96 -1.12
C VAL A 237 2.40 16.17 0.10
N LYS A 238 2.10 16.69 1.29
CA LYS A 238 2.37 15.93 2.52
C LYS A 238 1.38 14.76 2.64
N PHE A 239 1.78 13.76 3.41
CA PHE A 239 0.88 12.68 3.82
C PHE A 239 -0.33 13.24 4.57
N MET A 240 -1.52 12.79 4.17
CA MET A 240 -2.79 13.21 4.74
C MET A 240 -3.21 12.24 5.85
N SER A 241 -3.58 12.74 7.02
CA SER A 241 -4.03 11.86 8.11
C SER A 241 -5.48 11.40 7.97
N HIS A 242 -6.25 11.99 7.07
CA HIS A 242 -7.64 11.63 6.77
C HIS A 242 -8.09 12.34 5.47
N TRP A 243 -9.13 11.81 4.82
CA TRP A 243 -9.79 12.36 3.62
C TRP A 243 -9.99 13.89 3.61
N LYS A 244 -10.45 14.49 4.71
CA LYS A 244 -10.77 15.92 4.78
C LYS A 244 -9.56 16.83 4.51
N GLN A 245 -8.34 16.35 4.77
CA GLN A 245 -7.13 17.08 4.38
C GLN A 245 -6.91 17.05 2.86
N GLY A 246 -7.23 15.94 2.21
CA GLY A 246 -7.25 15.81 0.75
C GLY A 246 -8.25 16.79 0.12
N GLU A 247 -9.50 16.81 0.59
CA GLU A 247 -10.52 17.75 0.11
C GLU A 247 -10.10 19.21 0.31
N THR A 248 -9.55 19.53 1.49
CA THR A 248 -9.09 20.88 1.81
C THR A 248 -7.94 21.30 0.91
N GLN A 249 -6.98 20.41 0.66
CA GLN A 249 -5.86 20.64 -0.24
C GLN A 249 -6.34 20.84 -1.68
N LEU A 250 -7.26 20.00 -2.15
CA LEU A 250 -7.86 20.08 -3.47
C LEU A 250 -8.58 21.42 -3.68
N ALA A 251 -9.46 21.79 -2.75
CA ALA A 251 -10.20 23.04 -2.80
C ALA A 251 -9.28 24.26 -2.71
N HIS A 252 -8.19 24.18 -1.93
CA HIS A 252 -7.19 25.24 -1.87
C HIS A 252 -6.47 25.41 -3.21
N THR A 253 -6.01 24.31 -3.80
CA THR A 253 -5.30 24.31 -5.09
C THR A 253 -6.17 24.90 -6.20
N LEU A 254 -7.40 24.40 -6.35
CA LEU A 254 -8.30 24.82 -7.42
C LEU A 254 -8.72 26.29 -7.29
N ARG A 255 -8.82 26.84 -6.08
CA ARG A 255 -9.10 28.29 -5.88
C ARG A 255 -7.98 29.20 -6.40
N THR A 256 -6.77 28.68 -6.60
CA THR A 256 -5.66 29.47 -7.16
C THR A 256 -5.66 29.47 -8.70
N THR A 257 -6.31 28.49 -9.33
CA THR A 257 -6.26 28.28 -10.78
C THR A 257 -7.60 28.47 -11.50
N SER A 258 -8.71 28.44 -10.76
CA SER A 258 -10.07 28.45 -11.29
C SER A 258 -10.85 29.70 -10.89
N ARG A 259 -11.83 30.08 -11.71
CA ARG A 259 -12.65 31.29 -11.47
C ARG A 259 -13.80 31.00 -10.51
N ASN A 260 -14.46 29.87 -10.70
CA ASN A 260 -15.59 29.44 -9.89
C ASN A 260 -15.24 28.13 -9.20
N VAL A 261 -15.33 28.10 -7.87
CA VAL A 261 -15.08 26.89 -7.08
C VAL A 261 -16.19 26.72 -6.05
N SER A 262 -16.86 25.57 -6.10
CA SER A 262 -17.87 25.14 -5.13
C SER A 262 -17.43 23.82 -4.50
N THR A 263 -17.74 23.61 -3.23
CA THR A 263 -17.38 22.38 -2.50
C THR A 263 -18.63 21.62 -2.10
N GLN A 264 -18.53 20.29 -2.00
CA GLN A 264 -19.63 19.42 -1.54
C GLN A 264 -20.89 19.57 -2.42
N VAL A 265 -20.70 19.48 -3.74
CA VAL A 265 -21.76 19.69 -4.73
C VAL A 265 -22.50 18.38 -4.98
N ARG A 266 -23.83 18.42 -4.90
CA ARG A 266 -24.66 17.21 -5.01
C ARG A 266 -25.45 17.20 -6.29
N VAL A 267 -25.45 16.08 -7.00
CA VAL A 267 -26.18 15.91 -8.26
C VAL A 267 -26.94 14.59 -8.25
N ASN A 268 -28.21 14.62 -8.69
CA ASN A 268 -29.09 13.46 -8.66
C ASN A 268 -28.74 12.45 -9.78
N THR A 269 -28.73 11.15 -9.45
CA THR A 269 -28.43 10.01 -10.33
C THR A 269 -29.64 9.10 -10.60
N ASP A 270 -30.85 9.54 -10.23
CA ASP A 270 -32.15 8.85 -10.33
C ASP A 270 -32.42 8.05 -11.62
N ARG A 271 -31.90 8.47 -12.77
CA ARG A 271 -32.10 7.77 -14.06
C ARG A 271 -31.01 6.77 -14.43
N CYS A 272 -30.05 6.51 -13.54
CA CYS A 272 -28.94 5.58 -13.74
C CYS A 272 -28.76 4.58 -12.57
N VAL A 273 -29.70 4.52 -11.63
CA VAL A 273 -29.58 3.76 -10.36
C VAL A 273 -29.25 2.27 -10.48
N GLN A 274 -29.37 1.67 -11.67
CA GLN A 274 -28.97 0.27 -11.90
C GLN A 274 -27.45 0.07 -11.93
N VAL A 275 -26.68 1.13 -12.25
CA VAL A 275 -25.21 1.07 -12.38
C VAL A 275 -24.49 2.26 -11.75
N CYS A 276 -25.21 3.33 -11.43
CA CYS A 276 -24.75 4.52 -10.73
C CYS A 276 -25.14 4.46 -9.24
N ASN A 277 -24.64 5.40 -8.45
CA ASN A 277 -25.07 5.61 -7.08
C ASN A 277 -26.60 5.67 -7.00
N SER A 278 -27.16 5.04 -5.97
CA SER A 278 -28.60 4.75 -5.88
C SER A 278 -29.49 5.98 -5.73
N VAL A 279 -28.94 7.10 -5.27
CA VAL A 279 -29.72 8.33 -5.01
C VAL A 279 -29.07 9.58 -5.60
N ARG A 280 -27.78 9.79 -5.37
CA ARG A 280 -27.06 10.97 -5.81
C ARG A 280 -25.56 10.72 -5.85
N ARG A 281 -24.83 11.63 -6.50
CA ARG A 281 -23.38 11.75 -6.45
C ARG A 281 -22.99 13.03 -5.70
N ASP A 282 -22.09 12.91 -4.74
CA ASP A 282 -21.57 14.03 -3.94
C ASP A 282 -20.11 14.33 -4.31
N PHE A 283 -19.87 15.43 -5.03
CA PHE A 283 -18.53 15.85 -5.46
C PHE A 283 -17.84 16.74 -4.44
N ASP A 284 -16.58 16.44 -4.12
CA ASP A 284 -15.79 17.21 -3.14
C ASP A 284 -15.61 18.66 -3.57
N VAL A 285 -15.24 18.87 -4.84
CA VAL A 285 -15.03 20.20 -5.42
C VAL A 285 -15.51 20.23 -6.86
N VAL A 286 -16.28 21.26 -7.24
CA VAL A 286 -16.57 21.58 -8.65
C VAL A 286 -15.88 22.89 -9.00
N ALA A 287 -14.97 22.87 -9.96
CA ALA A 287 -14.16 24.01 -10.38
C ALA A 287 -14.35 24.27 -11.87
N ASP A 288 -14.84 25.47 -12.23
CA ASP A 288 -15.15 25.87 -13.62
C ASP A 288 -15.97 24.81 -14.39
N GLY A 289 -16.88 24.12 -13.68
CA GLY A 289 -17.74 23.06 -14.22
C GLY A 289 -17.12 21.67 -14.26
N VAL A 290 -15.86 21.49 -13.89
CA VAL A 290 -15.22 20.17 -13.73
C VAL A 290 -15.46 19.67 -12.32
N ALA A 291 -15.96 18.44 -12.17
CA ALA A 291 -16.12 17.81 -10.88
C ALA A 291 -14.84 17.08 -10.47
N HIS A 292 -14.35 17.35 -9.27
CA HIS A 292 -13.14 16.78 -8.72
C HIS A 292 -13.48 15.94 -7.48
N GLU A 293 -12.94 14.72 -7.47
CA GLU A 293 -13.02 13.75 -6.38
C GLU A 293 -11.64 13.58 -5.74
N SER A 294 -11.55 13.52 -4.42
CA SER A 294 -10.33 13.34 -3.64
C SER A 294 -10.37 12.02 -2.86
N LYS A 295 -9.45 11.11 -3.17
CA LYS A 295 -9.20 9.87 -2.42
C LYS A 295 -7.88 9.97 -1.67
N VAL A 296 -7.84 9.51 -0.41
CA VAL A 296 -6.61 9.45 0.41
C VAL A 296 -6.25 7.99 0.63
N GLY A 297 -5.04 7.58 0.28
CA GLY A 297 -4.58 6.19 0.38
C GLY A 297 -4.59 5.46 -0.95
N TYR A 298 -4.77 4.14 -0.88
CA TYR A 298 -4.93 3.27 -2.03
C TYR A 298 -6.40 2.96 -2.26
N VAL A 299 -6.82 2.85 -3.52
CA VAL A 299 -8.21 2.54 -3.88
C VAL A 299 -8.26 1.26 -4.70
N ALA A 300 -9.02 0.28 -4.20
CA ALA A 300 -9.37 -0.92 -4.95
C ALA A 300 -10.69 -0.72 -5.73
N LEU A 301 -10.93 -1.58 -6.73
CA LEU A 301 -12.16 -1.52 -7.52
C LEU A 301 -13.27 -2.33 -6.85
N THR A 302 -14.05 -1.66 -6.03
CA THR A 302 -15.24 -2.21 -5.37
C THR A 302 -16.51 -1.89 -6.18
N GLU A 303 -17.67 -2.44 -5.81
CA GLU A 303 -18.94 -2.10 -6.46
C GLU A 303 -19.32 -0.64 -6.22
N ASN A 304 -19.04 -0.13 -5.02
CA ASN A 304 -19.23 1.27 -4.66
C ASN A 304 -18.35 2.20 -5.52
N ILE A 305 -17.05 1.95 -5.62
CA ILE A 305 -16.13 2.76 -6.45
C ILE A 305 -16.53 2.73 -7.93
N ARG A 306 -16.93 1.54 -8.43
CA ARG A 306 -17.45 1.41 -9.79
C ARG A 306 -18.71 2.27 -10.01
N SER A 307 -19.62 2.28 -9.04
CA SER A 307 -20.85 3.06 -9.10
C SER A 307 -20.59 4.57 -9.12
N GLN A 308 -19.62 5.05 -8.33
CA GLN A 308 -19.17 6.45 -8.35
C GLN A 308 -18.67 6.85 -9.73
N MET A 309 -17.79 6.05 -10.33
CA MET A 309 -17.23 6.35 -11.65
C MET A 309 -18.28 6.26 -12.78
N ASN A 310 -19.25 5.36 -12.66
CA ASN A 310 -20.39 5.31 -13.57
C ASN A 310 -21.28 6.57 -13.45
N SER A 311 -21.53 7.04 -12.23
CA SER A 311 -22.23 8.30 -11.98
C SER A 311 -21.51 9.47 -12.61
N ASP A 312 -20.20 9.58 -12.43
CA ASP A 312 -19.40 10.67 -12.98
C ASP A 312 -19.51 10.71 -14.50
N ALA A 313 -19.32 9.57 -15.18
CA ALA A 313 -19.46 9.47 -16.63
C ALA A 313 -20.89 9.79 -17.11
N TYR A 314 -21.91 9.33 -16.38
CA TYR A 314 -23.31 9.61 -16.68
C TYR A 314 -23.63 11.11 -16.57
N LEU A 315 -23.14 11.77 -15.53
CA LEU A 315 -23.37 13.20 -15.28
C LEU A 315 -22.62 14.10 -16.28
N VAL A 316 -21.45 13.65 -16.77
CA VAL A 316 -20.79 14.28 -17.93
C VAL A 316 -21.66 14.17 -19.19
N ASN A 317 -22.19 12.97 -19.49
CA ASN A 317 -23.02 12.75 -20.67
C ASN A 317 -24.36 13.50 -20.63
N ARG A 318 -24.95 13.69 -19.43
CA ARG A 318 -26.17 14.48 -19.24
C ARG A 318 -25.92 15.99 -19.29
N GLY A 319 -24.66 16.42 -19.16
CA GLY A 319 -24.25 17.82 -19.20
C GLY A 319 -24.39 18.56 -17.87
N ASP A 320 -24.52 17.85 -16.75
CA ASP A 320 -24.54 18.49 -15.41
C ASP A 320 -23.15 18.96 -14.98
N ILE A 321 -22.11 18.25 -15.45
CA ILE A 321 -20.71 18.57 -15.25
C ILE A 321 -19.99 18.51 -16.60
N THR A 322 -18.95 19.30 -16.77
CA THR A 322 -18.19 19.37 -18.03
C THR A 322 -17.19 18.21 -18.18
N ALA A 323 -16.64 17.75 -17.06
CA ALA A 323 -15.72 16.62 -16.95
C ALA A 323 -15.63 16.17 -15.49
N ALA A 324 -15.08 14.99 -15.27
CA ALA A 324 -14.70 14.50 -13.95
C ALA A 324 -13.17 14.30 -13.84
N HIS A 325 -12.63 14.49 -12.64
CA HIS A 325 -11.20 14.35 -12.34
C HIS A 325 -10.99 13.76 -10.93
N TRP A 326 -10.34 12.60 -10.85
CA TRP A 326 -10.02 11.95 -9.58
C TRP A 326 -8.59 12.25 -9.08
N HIS A 327 -8.45 12.59 -7.81
CA HIS A 327 -7.19 12.93 -7.16
C HIS A 327 -6.85 11.89 -6.11
N PHE A 328 -5.65 11.30 -6.18
CA PHE A 328 -5.17 10.32 -5.23
C PHE A 328 -4.05 10.93 -4.38
N TYR A 329 -4.34 11.11 -3.09
CA TYR A 329 -3.46 11.70 -2.09
C TYR A 329 -2.82 10.61 -1.22
N PRO A 330 -1.58 10.81 -0.76
CA PRO A 330 -0.88 9.81 0.06
C PRO A 330 -1.43 9.77 1.48
N SER A 331 -1.79 8.58 1.97
CA SER A 331 -2.30 8.38 3.33
C SER A 331 -1.19 8.27 4.35
N GLY A 332 -1.28 9.07 5.41
CA GLY A 332 -0.41 9.01 6.56
C GLY A 332 -0.66 7.81 7.47
N ILE A 333 -1.82 7.16 7.34
CA ILE A 333 -2.22 6.01 8.16
C ILE A 333 -1.71 4.73 7.49
N THR A 334 -2.16 4.45 6.27
CA THR A 334 -1.79 3.21 5.55
C THR A 334 -0.42 3.29 4.89
N SER A 335 0.18 4.49 4.80
CA SER A 335 1.41 4.74 4.04
C SER A 335 1.29 4.31 2.56
N GLN A 336 0.13 4.53 1.97
CA GLN A 336 -0.17 4.16 0.59
C GLN A 336 -0.67 5.34 -0.23
N VAL A 337 -0.62 5.20 -1.56
CA VAL A 337 -1.14 6.18 -2.51
C VAL A 337 -1.52 5.50 -3.83
N GLY A 338 -2.58 6.00 -4.46
CA GLY A 338 -2.95 5.64 -5.83
C GLY A 338 -4.13 4.69 -5.87
N ALA A 339 -4.20 3.87 -6.92
CA ALA A 339 -5.28 2.93 -7.10
C ALA A 339 -4.80 1.69 -7.84
N ASN A 340 -5.57 0.61 -7.74
CA ASN A 340 -5.27 -0.59 -8.50
C ASN A 340 -5.48 -0.38 -10.00
N LYS A 341 -4.83 -1.23 -10.80
CA LYS A 341 -4.88 -1.15 -12.27
C LYS A 341 -6.31 -1.17 -12.84
N ASN A 342 -7.24 -1.82 -12.14
CA ASN A 342 -8.62 -1.94 -12.57
C ASN A 342 -9.39 -0.63 -12.39
N VAL A 343 -9.14 0.12 -11.31
CA VAL A 343 -9.65 1.49 -11.13
C VAL A 343 -9.11 2.40 -12.23
N ILE A 344 -7.80 2.38 -12.47
CA ILE A 344 -7.16 3.20 -13.52
C ILE A 344 -7.76 2.87 -14.90
N ALA A 345 -7.86 1.58 -15.26
CA ALA A 345 -8.44 1.17 -16.53
C ALA A 345 -9.90 1.63 -16.69
N LEU A 346 -10.70 1.57 -15.63
CA LEU A 346 -12.09 2.03 -15.69
C LEU A 346 -12.18 3.57 -15.74
N LEU A 347 -11.29 4.32 -15.08
CA LEU A 347 -11.22 5.78 -15.23
C LEU A 347 -10.92 6.15 -16.68
N GLU A 348 -9.95 5.47 -17.30
CA GLU A 348 -9.60 5.64 -18.71
C GLU A 348 -10.74 5.27 -19.66
N GLU A 349 -11.42 4.13 -19.42
CA GLU A 349 -12.60 3.71 -20.18
C GLU A 349 -13.71 4.78 -20.14
N LYS A 350 -13.91 5.41 -18.98
CA LYS A 350 -14.93 6.45 -18.78
C LYS A 350 -14.48 7.86 -19.19
N GLY A 351 -13.24 8.03 -19.64
CA GLY A 351 -12.70 9.35 -20.00
C GLY A 351 -12.49 10.28 -18.80
N ILE A 352 -12.38 9.72 -17.59
CA ILE A 352 -12.19 10.47 -16.34
C ILE A 352 -10.71 10.69 -16.13
N LYS A 353 -10.30 11.96 -15.99
CA LYS A 353 -8.90 12.31 -15.72
C LYS A 353 -8.52 11.92 -14.30
N TYR A 354 -7.24 11.69 -14.06
CA TYR A 354 -6.77 11.41 -12.71
C TYR A 354 -5.41 12.01 -12.41
N THR A 355 -5.12 12.23 -11.12
CA THR A 355 -3.84 12.73 -10.64
C THR A 355 -3.37 11.89 -9.47
N ILE A 356 -2.15 11.36 -9.57
CA ILE A 356 -1.44 10.80 -8.42
C ILE A 356 -0.59 11.90 -7.80
N HIS A 357 -0.94 12.34 -6.59
CA HIS A 357 -0.15 13.32 -5.85
C HIS A 357 0.99 12.61 -5.12
N LEU A 358 2.21 12.74 -5.64
CA LEU A 358 3.38 12.13 -5.00
C LEU A 358 3.64 12.73 -3.61
N PRO A 359 4.05 11.92 -2.63
CA PRO A 359 4.28 12.40 -1.28
C PRO A 359 5.59 13.18 -1.17
N ARG A 360 5.63 14.17 -0.28
CA ARG A 360 6.83 14.86 0.21
C ARG A 360 6.78 14.99 1.74
N SER A 361 7.95 15.16 2.35
CA SER A 361 8.15 15.16 3.80
C SER A 361 7.94 16.50 4.50
#